data_AF-A0A177LIN8-F1
#
_entry.id   AF-A0A177LIN8-F1
#
_cell.length_a   1.000
_cell.length_b   1.000
_cell.length_c   1.000
_cell.angle_alpha   90.00
_cell.angle_beta   90.00
_cell.angle_gamma   90.00
#
_symmetry.space_group_name_H-M   'P 1'
#
loop_
_entity.id
_entity.type
_entity.pdbx_description
1 polymer ?
#
loop_
_entity_poly.entity_id
_entity_poly.type
_entity_poly.pdbx_seq_one_letter_code
_entity_poly.pdbx_strand_id
1 'polypeptide(L)'
;MKKLSILAFIMVSFSFSSLLKAQQPFVGQIMFVPYNFAPNGWHECDGSLLPISEYEVLFTLIGTTYGGDGQSTFAVPNAKGKVIIDDGQGTGLSPYVIGQTAGVESVTLTTNQMPNHSHSVLASTADGNQNSPTNGIPSNTKILDKEYSNSTDSASKVVMKPGMIAVSGGNQPHDNMMPTLSMKCVISLFGVFPSQN
;
A
#
# COMPACT_ATOMS: atom_id res chain seq x y z
N MET A 1 37.24 23.07 -81.33
CA MET A 1 36.34 21.93 -81.00
C MET A 1 36.61 21.51 -79.56
N LYS A 2 35.60 21.68 -78.69
CA LYS A 2 35.27 20.98 -77.42
C LYS A 2 36.41 20.49 -76.49
N LYS A 3 36.38 20.95 -75.22
CA LYS A 3 36.38 20.16 -73.96
C LYS A 3 36.32 21.12 -72.77
N LEU A 4 35.13 21.40 -72.22
CA LEU A 4 34.44 20.71 -71.12
C LEU A 4 35.04 21.07 -69.74
N SER A 5 34.53 22.14 -69.14
CA SER A 5 34.82 22.53 -67.75
C SER A 5 33.80 21.84 -66.84
N ILE A 6 34.26 20.96 -65.96
CA ILE A 6 33.43 20.20 -65.00
C ILE A 6 33.35 21.05 -63.74
N LEU A 7 32.21 21.74 -63.57
CA LEU A 7 31.86 22.40 -62.31
C LEU A 7 31.16 21.37 -61.42
N ALA A 8 31.90 20.82 -60.45
CA ALA A 8 31.34 19.93 -59.43
C ALA A 8 30.44 20.74 -58.48
N PHE A 9 29.12 20.71 -58.72
CA PHE A 9 28.13 21.14 -57.74
C PHE A 9 28.07 20.08 -56.64
N ILE A 10 28.68 20.38 -55.49
CA ILE A 10 28.52 19.61 -54.26
C ILE A 10 27.09 19.83 -53.78
N MET A 11 26.18 18.93 -54.15
CA MET A 11 24.90 18.75 -53.46
C MET A 11 25.22 18.14 -52.09
N VAL A 12 25.45 19.00 -51.09
CA VAL A 12 25.38 18.58 -49.69
C VAL A 12 23.92 18.30 -49.41
N SER A 13 23.50 17.05 -49.57
CA SER A 13 22.26 16.56 -49.00
C SER A 13 22.40 16.64 -47.48
N PHE A 14 21.99 17.76 -46.90
CA PHE A 14 21.66 17.81 -45.48
C PHE A 14 20.45 16.91 -45.28
N SER A 15 20.71 15.63 -45.00
CA SER A 15 19.73 14.77 -44.36
C SER A 15 19.39 15.43 -43.03
N PHE A 16 18.24 16.10 -42.97
CA PHE A 16 17.58 16.38 -41.70
C PHE A 16 17.26 15.01 -41.09
N SER A 17 18.19 14.46 -40.33
CA SER A 17 17.82 13.50 -39.30
C SER A 17 16.98 14.28 -38.32
N SER A 18 15.65 14.21 -38.47
CA SER A 18 14.80 14.38 -37.30
C SER A 18 15.27 13.31 -36.33
N LEU A 19 16.14 13.69 -35.38
CA LEU A 19 16.30 12.94 -34.15
C LEU A 19 14.87 12.65 -33.74
N LEU A 20 14.48 11.37 -33.71
CA LEU A 20 13.21 10.93 -33.16
C LEU A 20 13.16 11.52 -31.77
N LYS A 21 12.53 12.70 -31.64
CA LYS A 21 12.21 13.26 -30.34
C LYS A 21 11.21 12.26 -29.79
N ALA A 22 11.61 11.55 -28.74
CA ALA A 22 10.63 10.97 -27.85
C ALA A 22 9.57 12.05 -27.58
N GLN A 23 8.29 11.67 -27.63
CA GLN A 23 7.19 12.58 -27.36
C GLN A 23 7.53 13.40 -26.10
N GLN A 24 7.50 14.73 -26.21
CA GLN A 24 7.78 15.57 -25.05
C GLN A 24 6.75 15.24 -23.97
N PRO A 25 7.17 15.03 -22.71
CA PRO A 25 6.24 14.72 -21.63
C PRO A 25 5.28 15.89 -21.42
N PHE A 26 4.13 15.62 -20.81
CA PHE A 26 3.31 16.71 -20.28
C PHE A 26 3.93 17.26 -19.01
N VAL A 27 3.81 18.58 -18.77
CA VAL A 27 4.18 19.16 -17.47
C VAL A 27 3.34 18.49 -16.40
N GLY A 28 3.96 18.08 -15.29
CA GLY A 28 3.29 17.36 -14.20
C GLY A 28 3.05 15.87 -14.47
N GLN A 29 3.48 15.33 -15.62
CA GLN A 29 3.43 13.90 -15.86
C GLN A 29 4.25 13.14 -14.82
N ILE A 30 3.67 12.09 -14.25
CA ILE A 30 4.34 11.18 -13.32
C ILE A 30 4.80 9.92 -14.08
N MET A 31 6.00 9.44 -13.77
CA MET A 31 6.47 8.13 -14.22
C MET A 31 7.25 7.41 -13.13
N PHE A 32 7.27 6.07 -13.22
CA PHE A 32 8.14 5.23 -12.40
C PHE A 32 9.35 4.80 -13.20
N VAL A 33 10.54 4.99 -12.63
CA VAL A 33 11.81 4.64 -13.26
C VAL A 33 12.58 3.60 -12.42
N PRO A 34 13.33 2.70 -13.07
CA PRO A 34 14.06 1.63 -12.38
C PRO A 34 15.41 2.07 -11.81
N TYR A 35 15.86 3.30 -12.10
CA TYR A 35 17.14 3.86 -11.65
C TYR A 35 16.98 4.81 -10.46
N ASN A 36 18.09 5.15 -9.81
CA ASN A 36 18.13 5.82 -8.50
C ASN A 36 18.26 7.35 -8.56
N PHE A 37 17.96 8.00 -9.69
CA PHE A 37 17.99 9.46 -9.85
C PHE A 37 16.81 9.97 -10.67
N ALA A 38 16.47 11.27 -10.53
CA ALA A 38 15.57 11.96 -11.44
C ALA A 38 16.33 12.45 -12.69
N PRO A 39 15.89 12.13 -13.92
CA PRO A 39 16.50 12.64 -15.14
C PRO A 39 16.41 14.17 -15.22
N ASN A 40 17.26 14.80 -16.05
CA ASN A 40 17.19 16.24 -16.28
C ASN A 40 15.78 16.67 -16.75
N GLY A 41 15.25 17.73 -16.13
CA GLY A 41 13.89 18.22 -16.38
C GLY A 41 12.78 17.47 -15.62
N TRP A 42 13.17 16.55 -14.72
CA TRP A 42 12.27 15.85 -13.81
C TRP A 42 12.71 16.08 -12.36
N HIS A 43 11.76 15.94 -11.44
CA HIS A 43 11.99 15.96 -10.01
C HIS A 43 11.51 14.65 -9.37
N GLU A 44 12.05 14.26 -8.23
CA GLU A 44 11.52 13.12 -7.48
C GLU A 44 10.14 13.46 -6.87
N CYS A 45 9.24 12.48 -6.81
CA CYS A 45 7.99 12.63 -6.06
C CYS A 45 8.24 12.42 -4.56
N ASP A 46 8.86 13.39 -3.90
CA ASP A 46 9.28 13.28 -2.50
C ASP A 46 8.67 14.31 -1.54
N GLY A 47 7.75 15.14 -2.01
CA GLY A 47 7.13 16.18 -1.18
C GLY A 47 7.94 17.47 -1.07
N SER A 48 9.03 17.63 -1.84
CA SER A 48 9.85 18.84 -1.79
C SER A 48 9.08 20.10 -2.18
N LEU A 49 9.41 21.22 -1.52
CA LEU A 49 8.94 22.55 -1.89
C LEU A 49 9.79 23.10 -3.04
N LEU A 50 9.12 23.52 -4.11
CA LEU A 50 9.72 24.13 -5.28
C LEU A 50 9.31 25.60 -5.40
N PRO A 51 10.22 26.48 -5.88
CA PRO A 51 9.91 27.89 -6.08
C PRO A 51 8.94 28.08 -7.25
N ILE A 52 7.84 28.82 -7.02
CA ILE A 52 6.85 29.12 -8.05
C ILE A 52 7.48 29.92 -9.19
N SER A 53 8.43 30.82 -8.89
CA SER A 53 9.11 31.66 -9.89
C SER A 53 9.89 30.89 -10.95
N GLU A 54 10.26 29.63 -10.69
CA GLU A 54 11.00 28.78 -11.62
C GLU A 54 10.09 27.76 -12.33
N TYR A 55 9.05 27.30 -11.63
CA TYR A 55 8.17 26.22 -12.09
C TYR A 55 6.71 26.65 -12.19
N GLU A 56 6.48 27.88 -12.66
CA GLU A 56 5.16 28.52 -12.75
C GLU A 56 4.14 27.63 -13.50
N VAL A 57 4.54 27.04 -14.62
CA VAL A 57 3.66 26.18 -15.42
C VAL A 57 3.21 24.94 -14.62
N LEU A 58 4.10 24.30 -13.87
CA LEU A 58 3.73 23.17 -13.03
C LEU A 58 2.80 23.62 -11.88
N PHE A 59 3.09 24.77 -11.27
CA PHE A 59 2.23 25.36 -10.24
C PHE A 59 0.82 25.65 -10.76
N THR A 60 0.66 26.16 -11.98
CA THR A 60 -0.68 26.38 -12.56
C THR A 60 -1.51 25.10 -12.68
N LEU A 61 -0.85 23.93 -12.80
CA LEU A 61 -1.53 22.64 -12.92
C LEU A 61 -1.87 22.01 -11.57
N ILE A 62 -0.94 22.01 -10.62
CA ILE A 62 -1.11 21.26 -9.35
C ILE A 62 -1.38 22.14 -8.14
N GLY A 63 -1.18 23.46 -8.26
CA GLY A 63 -1.37 24.43 -7.19
C GLY A 63 -0.63 24.04 -5.91
N THR A 64 -1.32 24.21 -4.78
CA THR A 64 -0.83 23.82 -3.44
C THR A 64 -1.39 22.49 -2.97
N THR A 65 -1.91 21.65 -3.87
CA THR A 65 -2.56 20.36 -3.55
C THR A 65 -1.71 19.48 -2.63
N TYR A 66 -0.38 19.52 -2.80
CA TYR A 66 0.56 18.72 -2.02
C TYR A 66 1.31 19.53 -0.93
N GLY A 67 1.00 20.82 -0.77
CA GLY A 67 1.63 21.74 0.18
C GLY A 67 2.24 23.00 -0.45
N GLY A 68 2.94 23.77 0.38
CA GLY A 68 3.51 25.08 0.04
C GLY A 68 2.62 26.24 0.44
N ASP A 69 3.13 27.47 0.27
CA ASP A 69 2.44 28.70 0.68
C ASP A 69 1.58 29.30 -0.44
N GLY A 70 1.70 28.81 -1.68
CA GLY A 70 0.97 29.31 -2.85
C GLY A 70 1.39 30.71 -3.30
N GLN A 71 2.41 31.30 -2.67
CA GLN A 71 2.90 32.65 -2.95
C GLN A 71 4.34 32.61 -3.47
N SER A 72 5.21 31.89 -2.79
CA SER A 72 6.62 31.70 -3.16
C SER A 72 6.93 30.26 -3.54
N THR A 73 6.21 29.29 -2.96
CA THR A 73 6.50 27.86 -3.09
C THR A 73 5.24 27.01 -3.20
N PHE A 74 5.40 25.84 -3.82
CA PHE A 74 4.42 24.76 -3.86
C PHE A 74 5.14 23.43 -3.69
N ALA A 75 4.44 22.37 -3.27
CA ALA A 75 5.05 21.04 -3.14
C ALA A 75 4.74 20.14 -4.34
N VAL A 76 5.69 19.26 -4.66
CA VAL A 76 5.44 18.08 -5.52
C VAL A 76 4.79 16.96 -4.70
N PRO A 77 4.14 15.94 -5.33
CA PRO A 77 3.64 14.78 -4.60
C PRO A 77 4.74 14.05 -3.83
N ASN A 78 4.38 13.39 -2.72
CA ASN A 78 5.28 12.48 -2.01
C ASN A 78 4.79 11.03 -2.17
N ALA A 79 5.48 10.24 -2.99
CA ALA A 79 5.16 8.84 -3.25
C ALA A 79 5.99 7.84 -2.41
N LYS A 80 6.88 8.31 -1.53
CA LYS A 80 7.74 7.44 -0.72
C LYS A 80 6.89 6.63 0.27
N GLY A 81 6.99 5.30 0.19
CA GLY A 81 6.22 4.38 1.04
C GLY A 81 4.71 4.38 0.75
N LYS A 82 4.27 4.83 -0.43
CA LYS A 82 2.85 4.93 -0.78
C LYS A 82 2.53 4.18 -2.06
N VAL A 83 1.34 3.59 -2.08
CA VAL A 83 0.69 3.11 -3.30
C VAL A 83 -0.16 4.25 -3.85
N ILE A 84 0.05 4.59 -5.12
CA ILE A 84 -0.80 5.59 -5.81
C ILE A 84 -2.11 4.92 -6.20
N ILE A 85 -3.22 5.56 -5.87
CA ILE A 85 -4.57 5.17 -6.27
C ILE A 85 -5.24 6.33 -7.01
N ASP A 86 -6.23 6.02 -7.83
CA ASP A 86 -7.03 7.00 -8.55
C ASP A 86 -7.90 7.83 -7.59
N ASP A 87 -8.20 9.07 -7.97
CA ASP A 87 -9.14 9.90 -7.22
C ASP A 87 -10.61 9.61 -7.60
N GLY A 88 -11.53 10.06 -6.78
CA GLY A 88 -12.97 9.82 -6.94
C GLY A 88 -13.46 8.57 -6.19
N GLN A 89 -14.64 8.10 -6.60
CA GLN A 89 -15.34 6.98 -5.95
C GLN A 89 -15.74 5.92 -6.98
N GLY A 90 -15.11 4.74 -6.91
CA GLY A 90 -15.55 3.56 -7.65
C GLY A 90 -16.82 2.95 -7.04
N THR A 91 -17.56 2.16 -7.84
CA THR A 91 -18.78 1.47 -7.36
C THR A 91 -18.44 0.50 -6.22
N GLY A 92 -19.01 0.72 -5.04
CA GLY A 92 -18.73 -0.10 -3.85
C GLY A 92 -17.37 0.17 -3.20
N LEU A 93 -16.65 1.20 -3.63
CA LEU A 93 -15.36 1.61 -3.07
C LEU A 93 -15.48 2.89 -2.24
N SER A 94 -14.46 3.14 -1.42
CA SER A 94 -14.31 4.39 -0.67
C SER A 94 -14.03 5.57 -1.61
N PRO A 95 -14.52 6.78 -1.32
CA PRO A 95 -14.14 7.98 -2.03
C PRO A 95 -12.74 8.45 -1.61
N TYR A 96 -11.93 8.86 -2.57
CA TYR A 96 -10.63 9.50 -2.36
C TYR A 96 -10.58 10.84 -3.09
N VAL A 97 -9.97 11.85 -2.47
CA VAL A 97 -9.72 13.14 -3.15
C VAL A 97 -8.25 13.25 -3.51
N ILE A 98 -7.95 13.92 -4.63
CA ILE A 98 -6.56 14.13 -5.06
C ILE A 98 -5.72 14.78 -3.94
N GLY A 99 -4.51 14.28 -3.73
CA GLY A 99 -3.62 14.73 -2.65
C GLY A 99 -3.89 14.13 -1.26
N GLN A 100 -5.00 13.41 -1.07
CA GLN A 100 -5.29 12.73 0.20
C GLN A 100 -4.29 11.62 0.47
N THR A 101 -3.78 11.56 1.71
CA THR A 101 -3.02 10.40 2.21
C THR A 101 -3.91 9.48 3.03
N ALA A 102 -3.86 8.18 2.74
CA ALA A 102 -4.62 7.14 3.46
C ALA A 102 -3.80 5.85 3.59
N GLY A 103 -4.29 4.91 4.39
CA GLY A 103 -3.66 3.60 4.64
C GLY A 103 -2.61 3.62 5.75
N VAL A 104 -2.17 2.43 6.16
CA VAL A 104 -1.11 2.19 7.14
C VAL A 104 -0.27 0.97 6.72
N GLU A 105 1.05 1.05 6.90
CA GLU A 105 1.98 -0.05 6.58
C GLU A 105 1.89 -1.20 7.59
N SER A 106 1.44 -0.91 8.81
CA SER A 106 1.28 -1.91 9.86
C SER A 106 -0.02 -1.69 10.64
N VAL A 107 -0.67 -2.78 11.00
CA VAL A 107 -1.93 -2.77 11.74
C VAL A 107 -1.86 -3.70 12.95
N THR A 108 -2.29 -3.20 14.09
CA THR A 108 -2.52 -4.03 15.28
C THR A 108 -3.92 -4.58 15.25
N LEU A 109 -4.05 -5.91 15.23
CA LEU A 109 -5.35 -6.57 15.36
C LEU A 109 -5.89 -6.38 16.77
N THR A 110 -7.06 -5.75 16.84
CA THR A 110 -7.85 -5.62 18.05
C THR A 110 -8.86 -6.77 18.14
N THR A 111 -9.43 -7.00 19.33
CA THR A 111 -10.50 -7.98 19.53
C THR A 111 -11.71 -7.74 18.61
N ASN A 112 -12.00 -6.49 18.26
CA ASN A 112 -13.09 -6.12 17.34
C ASN A 112 -12.82 -6.51 15.88
N GLN A 113 -11.56 -6.76 15.51
CA GLN A 113 -11.16 -7.18 14.15
C GLN A 113 -11.04 -8.70 14.02
N MET A 114 -11.33 -9.44 15.08
CA MET A 114 -11.36 -10.90 15.07
C MET A 114 -12.81 -11.41 15.18
N PRO A 115 -13.15 -12.53 14.54
CA PRO A 115 -14.40 -13.22 14.83
C PRO A 115 -14.53 -13.51 16.32
N ASN A 116 -15.70 -13.19 16.89
CA ASN A 116 -15.99 -13.55 18.26
C ASN A 116 -15.93 -15.08 18.40
N HIS A 117 -15.03 -15.56 19.25
CA HIS A 117 -14.88 -16.96 19.56
C HIS A 117 -14.69 -17.10 21.07
N SER A 118 -15.14 -18.23 21.60
CA SER A 118 -14.96 -18.56 23.01
C SER A 118 -14.67 -20.05 23.14
N HIS A 119 -13.99 -20.39 24.22
CA HIS A 119 -13.76 -21.77 24.61
C HIS A 119 -14.54 -22.03 25.89
N SER A 120 -15.25 -23.15 25.94
CA SER A 120 -15.88 -23.64 27.15
C SER A 120 -15.19 -24.93 27.56
N VAL A 121 -14.66 -24.98 28.79
CA VAL A 121 -14.25 -26.25 29.39
C VAL A 121 -15.49 -26.90 29.99
N LEU A 122 -15.71 -28.16 29.66
CA LEU A 122 -16.77 -28.96 30.25
C LEU A 122 -16.18 -29.89 31.30
N ALA A 123 -16.92 -30.11 32.38
CA ALA A 123 -16.67 -31.15 33.36
C ALA A 123 -17.92 -32.02 33.54
N SER A 124 -17.73 -33.25 34.00
CA SER A 124 -18.82 -34.15 34.35
C SER A 124 -19.18 -34.03 35.83
N THR A 125 -20.47 -33.99 36.16
CA THR A 125 -20.95 -34.18 37.53
C THR A 125 -21.00 -35.67 37.94
N ALA A 126 -20.85 -36.59 36.99
CA ALA A 126 -20.76 -38.01 37.28
C ALA A 126 -19.38 -38.38 37.86
N ASP A 127 -19.33 -39.48 38.61
CA ASP A 127 -18.09 -40.04 39.16
C ASP A 127 -17.14 -40.48 38.03
N GLY A 128 -15.85 -40.21 38.17
CA GLY A 128 -14.87 -40.55 37.13
C GLY A 128 -14.50 -42.04 37.07
N ASN A 129 -14.23 -42.51 35.85
CA ASN A 129 -14.05 -43.93 35.52
C ASN A 129 -12.68 -44.23 34.86
N GLN A 130 -11.85 -43.21 34.62
CA GLN A 130 -10.50 -43.34 34.05
C GLN A 130 -9.49 -42.36 34.69
N ASN A 131 -8.23 -42.80 34.85
CA ASN A 131 -7.13 -41.99 35.40
C ASN A 131 -6.51 -41.07 34.33
N SER A 132 -6.76 -41.36 33.06
CA SER A 132 -6.18 -40.64 31.93
C SER A 132 -7.17 -39.61 31.41
N PRO A 133 -6.71 -38.39 31.08
CA PRO A 133 -7.53 -37.39 30.41
C PRO A 133 -7.81 -37.72 28.94
N THR A 134 -7.15 -38.73 28.36
CA THR A 134 -7.30 -39.06 26.94
C THR A 134 -8.77 -39.35 26.62
N ASN A 135 -9.35 -38.54 25.72
CA ASN A 135 -10.78 -38.58 25.35
C ASN A 135 -11.74 -38.50 26.55
N GLY A 136 -11.31 -37.90 27.67
CA GLY A 136 -12.10 -37.70 28.87
C GLY A 136 -12.26 -36.23 29.23
N ILE A 137 -13.28 -35.95 30.03
CA ILE A 137 -13.46 -34.66 30.69
C ILE A 137 -13.19 -34.79 32.19
N PRO A 138 -12.69 -33.75 32.86
CA PRO A 138 -12.62 -33.69 34.32
C PRO A 138 -13.97 -34.09 34.91
N SER A 139 -13.97 -34.90 35.96
CA SER A 139 -15.19 -35.47 36.54
C SER A 139 -15.19 -35.36 38.06
N ASN A 140 -16.33 -35.65 38.68
CA ASN A 140 -16.40 -35.69 40.13
C ASN A 140 -15.51 -36.82 40.67
N THR A 141 -14.81 -36.56 41.77
CA THR A 141 -13.95 -37.53 42.43
C THR A 141 -14.39 -37.75 43.88
N LYS A 142 -14.55 -39.01 44.28
CA LYS A 142 -14.61 -39.45 45.67
C LYS A 142 -13.29 -40.11 46.06
N ILE A 143 -13.22 -40.66 47.26
CA ILE A 143 -11.98 -41.21 47.87
C ILE A 143 -11.26 -42.25 46.95
N LEU A 144 -11.99 -42.99 46.11
CA LEU A 144 -11.45 -44.05 45.25
C LEU A 144 -11.80 -43.88 43.76
N ASP A 145 -12.47 -42.79 43.38
CA ASP A 145 -12.85 -42.55 42.00
C ASP A 145 -11.70 -41.95 41.22
N LYS A 146 -11.70 -42.16 39.91
CA LYS A 146 -10.68 -41.62 39.02
C LYS A 146 -11.07 -40.21 38.57
N GLU A 147 -10.12 -39.42 38.09
CA GLU A 147 -10.31 -37.97 37.89
C GLU A 147 -11.04 -37.58 36.60
N TYR A 148 -11.20 -38.53 35.67
CA TYR A 148 -11.78 -38.27 34.35
C TYR A 148 -12.88 -39.27 34.01
N SER A 149 -13.75 -38.86 33.10
CA SER A 149 -14.79 -39.72 32.53
C SER A 149 -14.85 -39.57 31.02
N ASN A 150 -14.94 -40.70 30.31
CA ASN A 150 -15.24 -40.77 28.89
C ASN A 150 -16.73 -41.00 28.60
N SER A 151 -17.59 -40.88 29.62
CA SER A 151 -19.03 -41.07 29.46
C SER A 151 -19.59 -40.12 28.40
N THR A 152 -20.38 -40.70 27.47
CA THR A 152 -21.05 -39.96 26.41
C THR A 152 -22.33 -39.25 26.89
N ASP A 153 -22.75 -39.50 28.13
CA ASP A 153 -23.93 -38.88 28.71
C ASP A 153 -23.76 -37.36 28.81
N SER A 154 -24.51 -36.66 27.97
CA SER A 154 -24.45 -35.20 27.88
C SER A 154 -25.22 -34.51 29.01
N ALA A 155 -26.11 -35.23 29.71
CA ALA A 155 -26.85 -34.70 30.86
C ALA A 155 -25.95 -34.42 32.08
N SER A 156 -24.80 -35.11 32.14
CA SER A 156 -23.82 -34.94 33.21
C SER A 156 -22.78 -33.83 32.93
N LYS A 157 -22.79 -33.19 31.75
CA LYS A 157 -21.78 -32.19 31.36
C LYS A 157 -22.19 -30.79 31.78
N VAL A 158 -21.33 -30.11 32.53
CA VAL A 158 -21.51 -28.72 32.98
C VAL A 158 -20.34 -27.84 32.55
N VAL A 159 -20.62 -26.58 32.25
CA VAL A 159 -19.60 -25.59 31.89
C VAL A 159 -18.84 -25.18 33.15
N MET A 160 -17.51 -25.32 33.12
CA MET A 160 -16.65 -24.87 34.21
C MET A 160 -16.55 -23.35 34.26
N LYS A 161 -16.07 -22.81 35.39
CA LYS A 161 -15.90 -21.37 35.58
C LYS A 161 -15.07 -20.76 34.42
N PRO A 162 -15.50 -19.65 33.78
CA PRO A 162 -14.81 -19.09 32.61
C PRO A 162 -13.32 -18.75 32.84
N GLY A 163 -12.94 -18.42 34.07
CA GLY A 163 -11.54 -18.13 34.43
C GLY A 163 -10.57 -19.32 34.37
N MET A 164 -11.06 -20.53 34.05
CA MET A 164 -10.21 -21.70 33.77
C MET A 164 -9.41 -21.54 32.46
N ILE A 165 -9.84 -20.65 31.58
CA ILE A 165 -9.14 -20.33 30.33
C ILE A 165 -8.78 -18.85 30.36
N ALA A 166 -7.49 -18.56 30.21
CA ALA A 166 -7.02 -17.20 29.99
C ALA A 166 -7.16 -16.81 28.51
N VAL A 167 -7.47 -15.54 28.24
CA VAL A 167 -7.35 -15.00 26.88
C VAL A 167 -5.87 -14.97 26.51
N SER A 168 -5.55 -15.42 25.30
CA SER A 168 -4.20 -15.37 24.73
C SER A 168 -4.18 -14.43 23.53
N GLY A 169 -3.06 -13.73 23.34
CA GLY A 169 -2.89 -12.74 22.28
C GLY A 169 -2.00 -11.58 22.76
N GLY A 170 -1.05 -11.17 21.92
CA GLY A 170 -0.05 -10.16 22.29
C GLY A 170 -0.35 -8.74 21.82
N ASN A 171 -1.47 -8.51 21.13
CA ASN A 171 -1.80 -7.26 20.42
C ASN A 171 -0.60 -6.69 19.65
N GLN A 172 0.20 -7.57 19.04
CA GLN A 172 1.35 -7.15 18.27
C GLN A 172 0.91 -6.72 16.88
N PRO A 173 1.47 -5.64 16.35
CA PRO A 173 1.22 -5.24 14.98
C PRO A 173 1.73 -6.30 14.01
N HIS A 174 1.04 -6.46 12.89
CA HIS A 174 1.54 -7.23 11.75
C HIS A 174 1.75 -6.31 10.55
N ASP A 175 2.56 -6.79 9.60
CA ASP A 175 2.75 -6.13 8.31
C ASP A 175 1.42 -6.13 7.54
N ASN A 176 1.07 -4.96 6.99
CA ASN A 176 -0.13 -4.74 6.18
C ASN A 176 0.25 -4.39 4.73
N MET A 177 1.53 -4.49 4.37
CA MET A 177 1.98 -4.29 3.01
C MET A 177 1.71 -5.53 2.15
N MET A 178 1.14 -5.31 0.97
CA MET A 178 1.10 -6.33 -0.09
C MET A 178 2.52 -6.59 -0.63
N PRO A 179 2.78 -7.72 -1.30
CA PRO A 179 4.05 -7.91 -2.02
C PRO A 179 4.30 -6.75 -2.99
N THR A 180 5.37 -5.97 -2.74
CA THR A 180 5.65 -4.73 -3.47
C THR A 180 7.04 -4.72 -4.09
N LEU A 181 7.15 -4.12 -5.27
CA LEU A 181 8.41 -3.77 -5.91
C LEU A 181 8.57 -2.25 -5.90
N SER A 182 9.67 -1.76 -5.33
CA SER A 182 9.94 -0.32 -5.26
C SER A 182 10.59 0.19 -6.55
N MET A 183 10.03 1.26 -7.10
CA MET A 183 10.56 2.04 -8.22
C MET A 183 10.58 3.52 -7.85
N LYS A 184 11.44 4.32 -8.47
CA LYS A 184 11.49 5.75 -8.20
C LYS A 184 10.36 6.47 -8.94
N CYS A 185 9.51 7.18 -8.21
CA CYS A 185 8.55 8.10 -8.80
C CYS A 185 9.24 9.43 -9.15
N VAL A 186 9.04 9.90 -10.37
CA VAL A 186 9.48 11.22 -10.81
C VAL A 186 8.35 11.97 -11.50
N ILE A 187 8.35 13.30 -11.38
CA ILE A 187 7.40 14.22 -11.99
C ILE A 187 8.12 15.16 -12.96
N SER A 188 7.51 15.40 -14.12
CA SER A 188 8.08 16.29 -15.13
C SER A 188 7.92 17.75 -14.75
N LEU A 189 9.03 18.49 -14.67
CA LEU A 189 9.05 19.92 -14.36
C LEU A 189 8.74 20.78 -15.60
N PHE A 190 9.05 20.26 -16.79
CA PHE A 190 8.93 20.96 -18.07
C PHE A 190 8.41 20.03 -19.16
N GLY A 191 7.58 20.55 -20.06
CA GLY A 191 6.89 19.72 -21.04
C GLY A 191 5.82 20.48 -21.82
N VAL A 192 4.95 19.73 -22.49
CA VAL A 192 3.75 20.29 -23.13
C VAL A 192 2.69 20.55 -22.06
N PHE A 193 1.99 21.68 -22.15
CA PHE A 193 0.85 21.95 -21.27
C PHE A 193 -0.33 21.04 -21.64
N PRO A 194 -0.95 20.30 -20.71
CA PRO A 194 -2.09 19.45 -21.00
C PRO A 194 -3.35 20.30 -21.27
N SER A 195 -4.01 20.09 -22.42
CA SER A 195 -5.27 20.74 -22.75
C SER A 195 -6.47 19.93 -22.27
N GLN A 196 -7.47 20.60 -21.67
CA GLN A 196 -8.78 20.01 -21.39
C GLN A 196 -9.60 19.92 -22.69
N ASN A 197 -10.49 18.93 -22.78
CA ASN A 197 -11.45 18.77 -23.88
C ASN A 197 -12.75 19.53 -23.61
#